data_AF-A0A1F2QBV8-F1
#
_entry.id   AF-A0A1F2QBV8-F1
#
_cell.length_a   1.000
_cell.length_b   1.000
_cell.length_c   1.000
_cell.angle_alpha   90.00
_cell.angle_beta   90.00
_cell.angle_gamma   90.00
#
_symmetry.space_group_name_H-M   'P 1'
#
loop_
_entity.id
_entity.type
_entity.pdbx_description
1 polymer ?
#
loop_
_entity_poly.entity_id
_entity_poly.type
_entity_poly.pdbx_seq_one_letter_code
_entity_poly.pdbx_strand_id
1 'polypeptide(L)'
;MKQAAQCWEKAGDQERAAAGWHALADSLLATHQRAQAGIAFVKAGRPDRARPLLEASARYQEHQGNLKKAAEYWRLAGVPERACSTFADLAVAAEVECDWDLVAQALDAAHGKRFLTGPQHWYRHFGVPVGHPAESVSAWVRVATKYEERRMWEAAAMTWDSLGESARARDDWLAAGKDAEQYEQWESAADFYGRAGDQDSMHHMWRARAGQLEVRGDSARAGSAWAKAGDEAHASLGYLRLAADLVAAGRSEDAVEYWYKAAGLPEAREALGRWAAHSELAGDYEEAARALNAAGRESDVPRLWRRAAEALEQRAAWVGAATCWMKIGDRRAAIIAVELAGVAERLAEKSKGDLLWYRAADFWDIAGDHVRASELRQVRRMLRLVRRRKENLARDFGELAAFNQAIGALRIPMDPVPPRERSG
;
A
#
# COMPACT_ATOMS: atom_id res chain seq x y z
N MET A 1 46.99 -1.11 -19.11
CA MET A 1 45.87 -1.54 -19.99
C MET A 1 44.55 -1.67 -19.23
N LYS A 2 44.43 -2.53 -18.20
CA LYS A 2 43.19 -2.69 -17.41
C LYS A 2 42.61 -1.39 -16.86
N GLN A 3 43.42 -0.55 -16.20
CA GLN A 3 42.97 0.75 -15.67
C GLN A 3 42.46 1.68 -16.77
N ALA A 4 43.12 1.71 -17.93
CA ALA A 4 42.68 2.51 -19.07
C ALA A 4 41.32 2.05 -19.62
N ALA A 5 41.11 0.74 -19.80
CA ALA A 5 39.83 0.19 -20.23
C ALA A 5 38.69 0.52 -19.24
N GLN A 6 38.97 0.44 -17.92
CA GLN A 6 38.01 0.84 -16.88
C GLN A 6 37.69 2.34 -16.88
N CYS A 7 38.66 3.20 -17.19
CA CYS A 7 38.43 4.64 -17.33
C CYS A 7 37.50 4.94 -18.51
N TRP A 8 37.68 4.28 -19.65
CA TRP A 8 36.78 4.43 -20.81
C TRP A 8 35.37 3.92 -20.52
N GLU A 9 35.24 2.79 -19.83
CA GLU A 9 33.95 2.23 -19.40
C GLU A 9 33.19 3.21 -18.49
N LYS A 10 33.89 3.82 -17.51
CA LYS A 10 33.30 4.85 -16.63
C LYS A 10 32.94 6.14 -17.35
N ALA A 11 33.67 6.47 -18.42
CA ALA A 11 33.38 7.64 -19.26
C ALA A 11 32.23 7.39 -20.25
N GLY A 12 31.68 6.16 -20.32
CA GLY A 12 30.61 5.79 -21.24
C GLY A 12 31.06 5.50 -22.67
N ASP A 13 32.36 5.50 -22.95
CA ASP A 13 32.93 5.20 -24.27
C ASP A 13 33.10 3.68 -24.43
N GLN A 14 32.01 3.03 -24.84
CA GLN A 14 31.91 1.58 -24.94
C GLN A 14 32.86 0.98 -25.99
N GLU A 15 33.09 1.68 -27.11
CA GLU A 15 33.98 1.19 -28.17
C GLU A 15 35.45 1.19 -27.71
N ARG A 16 35.92 2.28 -27.07
CA ARG A 16 37.28 2.34 -26.54
C ARG A 16 37.48 1.41 -25.35
N ALA A 17 36.46 1.25 -24.51
CA ALA A 17 36.48 0.26 -23.45
C ALA A 17 36.63 -1.16 -24.02
N ALA A 18 35.83 -1.53 -25.02
CA ALA A 18 35.89 -2.85 -25.65
C ALA A 18 37.25 -3.11 -26.32
N ALA A 19 37.80 -2.12 -27.05
CA ALA A 19 39.13 -2.22 -27.64
C ALA A 19 40.23 -2.37 -26.58
N GLY A 20 40.13 -1.64 -25.47
CA GLY A 20 41.06 -1.74 -24.34
C GLY A 20 41.00 -3.10 -23.63
N TRP A 21 39.79 -3.66 -23.47
CA TRP A 21 39.58 -5.00 -22.92
C TRP A 21 40.09 -6.10 -23.87
N HIS A 22 39.91 -5.94 -25.18
CA HIS A 22 40.42 -6.87 -26.19
C HIS A 22 41.96 -6.91 -26.21
N ALA A 23 42.62 -5.75 -26.24
CA ALA A 23 44.09 -5.67 -26.20
C ALA A 23 44.67 -6.24 -24.89
N LEU A 24 43.98 -6.01 -23.75
CA LEU A 24 44.35 -6.64 -22.49
C LEU A 24 44.22 -8.17 -22.56
N ALA A 25 43.15 -8.69 -23.17
CA ALA A 25 42.92 -10.12 -23.30
C ALA A 25 44.03 -10.81 -24.11
N ASP A 26 44.44 -10.21 -25.23
CA ASP A 26 45.54 -10.73 -26.06
C ASP A 26 46.87 -10.73 -25.31
N SER A 27 47.18 -9.67 -24.54
CA SER A 27 48.36 -9.62 -23.69
C SER A 27 48.33 -10.70 -22.58
N LEU A 28 47.17 -10.93 -21.97
CA LEU A 28 47.02 -11.96 -20.93
C LEU A 28 47.18 -13.36 -21.52
N LEU A 29 46.69 -13.61 -22.73
CA LEU A 29 46.92 -14.88 -23.44
C LEU A 29 48.41 -15.12 -23.72
N ALA A 30 49.15 -14.09 -24.13
CA ALA A 30 50.58 -14.19 -24.38
C ALA A 30 51.37 -14.56 -23.10
N THR A 31 50.85 -14.19 -21.92
CA THR A 31 51.41 -14.57 -20.61
C THR A 31 50.77 -15.80 -19.98
N HIS A 32 50.00 -16.58 -20.76
CA HIS A 32 49.29 -17.79 -20.33
C HIS A 32 48.24 -17.61 -19.21
N GLN A 33 47.75 -16.38 -18.98
CA GLN A 33 46.72 -16.09 -17.97
C GLN A 33 45.30 -16.31 -18.54
N ARG A 34 44.98 -17.57 -18.89
CA ARG A 34 43.79 -17.95 -19.65
C ARG A 34 42.46 -17.49 -19.05
N ALA A 35 42.27 -17.65 -17.73
CA ALA A 35 41.04 -17.23 -17.06
C ALA A 35 40.82 -15.70 -17.12
N GLN A 36 41.87 -14.92 -16.84
CA GLN A 36 41.78 -13.46 -16.88
C GLN A 36 41.59 -12.94 -18.31
N ALA A 37 42.22 -13.59 -19.29
CA ALA A 37 41.98 -13.32 -20.71
C ALA A 37 40.52 -13.60 -21.11
N GLY A 38 39.96 -14.73 -20.66
CA GLY A 38 38.55 -15.07 -20.87
C GLY A 38 37.60 -13.99 -20.33
N ILE A 39 37.81 -13.53 -19.08
CA ILE A 39 37.02 -12.44 -18.48
C ILE A 39 37.15 -11.15 -19.29
N ALA A 40 38.37 -10.81 -19.73
CA ALA A 40 38.60 -9.62 -20.55
C ALA A 40 37.89 -9.71 -21.91
N PHE A 41 37.84 -10.89 -22.55
CA PHE A 41 37.05 -11.08 -23.77
C PHE A 41 35.53 -10.97 -23.55
N VAL A 42 34.99 -11.41 -22.41
CA VAL A 42 33.58 -11.18 -22.06
C VAL A 42 33.30 -9.67 -22.00
N LYS A 43 34.15 -8.91 -21.30
CA LYS A 43 34.03 -7.44 -21.20
C LYS A 43 34.21 -6.72 -22.53
N ALA A 44 34.97 -7.28 -23.45
CA ALA A 44 35.12 -6.78 -24.80
C ALA A 44 33.94 -7.13 -25.73
N GLY A 45 32.90 -7.82 -25.25
CA GLY A 45 31.77 -8.27 -26.06
C GLY A 45 32.13 -9.39 -27.05
N ARG A 46 33.13 -10.24 -26.71
CA ARG A 46 33.61 -11.34 -27.57
C ARG A 46 33.39 -12.70 -26.91
N PRO A 47 32.13 -13.13 -26.69
CA PRO A 47 31.80 -14.37 -25.99
C PRO A 47 32.40 -15.61 -26.68
N ASP A 48 32.47 -15.63 -28.01
CA ASP A 48 33.00 -16.76 -28.79
C ASP A 48 34.49 -17.04 -28.48
N ARG A 49 35.26 -16.00 -28.17
CA ARG A 49 36.68 -16.13 -27.77
C ARG A 49 36.82 -16.38 -26.27
N ALA A 50 35.92 -15.86 -25.46
CA ALA A 50 35.93 -16.04 -24.01
C ALA A 50 35.59 -17.49 -23.61
N ARG A 51 34.56 -18.07 -24.24
CA ARG A 51 33.98 -19.36 -23.87
C ARG A 51 35.00 -20.49 -23.73
N PRO A 52 35.81 -20.85 -24.75
CA PRO A 52 36.75 -21.97 -24.61
C PRO A 52 37.81 -21.77 -23.52
N LEU A 53 38.21 -20.51 -23.27
CA LEU A 53 39.17 -20.17 -22.21
C LEU A 53 38.57 -20.34 -20.82
N LEU A 54 37.32 -19.90 -20.67
CA LEU A 54 36.58 -19.98 -19.41
C LEU A 54 36.13 -21.41 -19.10
N GLU A 55 35.65 -22.18 -20.08
CA GLU A 55 35.30 -23.60 -19.88
C GLU A 55 36.53 -24.43 -19.46
N ALA A 56 37.69 -24.23 -20.11
CA ALA A 56 38.93 -24.90 -19.73
C ALA A 56 39.37 -24.49 -18.31
N SER A 57 39.23 -23.22 -17.96
CA SER A 57 39.55 -22.71 -16.62
C SER A 57 38.57 -23.25 -15.57
N ALA A 58 37.29 -23.38 -15.90
CA ALA A 58 36.26 -23.94 -15.04
C ALA A 58 36.55 -25.40 -14.70
N ARG A 59 36.79 -26.25 -15.70
CA ARG A 59 37.17 -27.67 -15.51
C ARG A 59 38.43 -27.82 -14.66
N TYR A 60 39.43 -26.96 -14.89
CA TYR A 60 40.63 -26.95 -14.07
C TYR A 60 40.31 -26.65 -12.60
N GLN A 61 39.47 -25.64 -12.31
CA GLN A 61 39.05 -25.32 -10.95
C GLN A 61 38.19 -26.44 -10.32
N GLU A 62 37.33 -27.12 -11.09
CA GLU A 62 36.58 -28.30 -10.62
C GLU A 62 37.55 -29.39 -10.16
N HIS A 63 38.58 -29.71 -10.96
CA HIS A 63 39.59 -30.69 -10.60
C HIS A 63 40.42 -30.29 -9.37
N GLN A 64 40.58 -29.00 -9.09
CA GLN A 64 41.25 -28.48 -7.89
C GLN A 64 40.31 -28.39 -6.67
N GLY A 65 39.03 -28.78 -6.81
CA GLY A 65 38.03 -28.64 -5.76
C GLY A 65 37.57 -27.21 -5.49
N ASN A 66 37.98 -26.23 -6.32
CA ASN A 66 37.57 -24.82 -6.15
C ASN A 66 36.25 -24.55 -6.87
N LEU A 67 35.18 -25.16 -6.35
CA LEU A 67 33.88 -25.19 -7.00
C LEU A 67 33.24 -23.80 -7.15
N LYS A 68 33.51 -22.86 -6.23
CA LYS A 68 33.05 -21.46 -6.33
C LYS A 68 33.63 -20.76 -7.56
N LYS A 69 34.95 -20.81 -7.76
CA LYS A 69 35.58 -20.23 -8.96
C LYS A 69 35.18 -20.97 -10.23
N ALA A 70 35.06 -22.30 -10.16
CA ALA A 70 34.61 -23.09 -11.30
C ALA A 70 33.22 -22.66 -11.79
N ALA A 71 32.26 -22.53 -10.87
CA ALA A 71 30.90 -22.12 -11.19
C ALA A 71 30.83 -20.69 -11.72
N GLU A 72 31.61 -19.75 -11.16
CA GLU A 72 31.75 -18.39 -11.71
C GLU A 72 32.27 -18.40 -13.15
N TYR A 73 33.23 -19.27 -13.48
CA TYR A 73 33.75 -19.42 -14.83
C TYR A 73 32.74 -20.05 -15.80
N TRP A 74 31.99 -21.07 -15.37
CA TRP A 74 30.89 -21.63 -16.18
C TRP A 74 29.82 -20.58 -16.49
N ARG A 75 29.46 -19.75 -15.50
CA ARG A 75 28.51 -18.65 -15.69
C ARG A 75 29.02 -17.64 -16.71
N LEU A 76 30.28 -17.22 -16.59
CA LEU A 76 30.90 -16.27 -17.54
C LEU A 76 31.11 -16.86 -18.94
N ALA A 77 31.25 -18.18 -19.05
CA ALA A 77 31.32 -18.89 -20.33
C ALA A 77 29.97 -18.99 -21.06
N GLY A 78 28.87 -18.64 -20.39
CA GLY A 78 27.52 -18.77 -20.94
C GLY A 78 27.01 -20.22 -20.96
N VAL A 79 27.44 -21.03 -19.98
CA VAL A 79 26.98 -22.42 -19.79
C VAL A 79 26.24 -22.52 -18.44
N PRO A 80 25.01 -21.98 -18.36
CA PRO A 80 24.30 -21.83 -17.08
C PRO A 80 23.97 -23.17 -16.44
N GLU A 81 23.66 -24.22 -17.21
CA GLU A 81 23.32 -25.54 -16.67
C GLU A 81 24.50 -26.14 -15.91
N ARG A 82 25.71 -26.00 -16.47
CA ARG A 82 26.93 -26.47 -15.81
C ARG A 82 27.28 -25.61 -14.61
N ALA A 83 27.10 -24.29 -14.69
CA ALA A 83 27.27 -23.41 -13.53
C ALA A 83 26.34 -23.81 -12.37
N CYS A 84 25.06 -24.11 -12.66
CA CYS A 84 24.10 -24.61 -11.67
C CYS A 84 24.53 -25.95 -11.07
N SER A 85 24.98 -26.90 -11.90
CA SER A 85 25.51 -28.18 -11.40
C SER A 85 26.71 -27.99 -10.49
N THR A 86 27.70 -27.18 -10.89
CA THR A 86 28.90 -26.94 -10.09
C THR A 86 28.60 -26.15 -8.81
N PHE A 87 27.61 -25.26 -8.81
CA PHE A 87 27.12 -24.60 -7.61
C PHE A 87 26.37 -25.55 -6.67
N ALA A 88 25.62 -26.53 -7.21
CA ALA A 88 25.03 -27.59 -6.41
C ALA A 88 26.10 -28.53 -5.83
N ASP A 89 27.14 -28.85 -6.59
CA ASP A 89 28.28 -29.63 -6.09
C ASP A 89 29.05 -28.83 -5.03
N LEU A 90 29.18 -27.51 -5.19
CA LEU A 90 29.71 -26.61 -4.15
C LEU A 90 28.82 -26.64 -2.91
N ALA A 91 27.50 -26.63 -3.08
CA ALA A 91 26.57 -26.70 -1.96
C ALA A 91 26.71 -28.02 -1.18
N VAL A 92 26.85 -29.14 -1.90
CA VAL A 92 27.12 -30.47 -1.30
C VAL A 92 28.53 -30.54 -0.70
N ALA A 93 29.53 -29.86 -1.25
CA ALA A 93 30.87 -29.81 -0.67
C ALA A 93 30.92 -28.91 0.58
N ALA A 94 30.25 -27.76 0.54
CA ALA A 94 30.06 -26.84 1.66
C ALA A 94 29.19 -27.47 2.77
N GLU A 95 28.40 -28.49 2.47
CA GLU A 95 27.68 -29.35 3.44
C GLU A 95 28.65 -30.06 4.41
N VAL A 96 29.84 -30.44 3.95
CA VAL A 96 30.91 -31.03 4.77
C VAL A 96 31.50 -29.99 5.73
N GLU A 97 31.48 -28.72 5.33
CA GLU A 97 32.04 -27.58 6.08
C GLU A 97 30.96 -26.75 6.83
N CYS A 98 29.67 -27.09 6.68
CA CYS A 98 28.51 -26.42 7.27
C CYS A 98 28.32 -24.93 6.89
N ASP A 99 28.71 -24.50 5.69
CA ASP A 99 28.52 -23.11 5.22
C ASP A 99 27.28 -22.96 4.32
N TRP A 100 26.12 -22.80 4.96
CA TRP A 100 24.79 -22.73 4.29
C TRP A 100 24.48 -21.39 3.63
N ASP A 101 25.15 -20.32 4.05
CA ASP A 101 25.08 -19.03 3.37
C ASP A 101 25.75 -19.11 2.00
N LEU A 102 26.85 -19.86 1.90
CA LEU A 102 27.53 -20.13 0.64
C LEU A 102 26.68 -20.99 -0.31
N VAL A 103 25.92 -21.95 0.24
CA VAL A 103 24.94 -22.77 -0.51
C VAL A 103 23.85 -21.88 -1.12
N ALA A 104 23.22 -21.01 -0.34
CA ALA A 104 22.17 -20.12 -0.82
C ALA A 104 22.70 -19.10 -1.86
N GLN A 105 23.86 -18.49 -1.59
CA GLN A 105 24.50 -17.56 -2.53
C GLN A 105 24.91 -18.22 -3.86
N ALA A 106 25.32 -19.49 -3.81
CA ALA A 106 25.66 -20.27 -5.00
C ALA A 106 24.43 -20.51 -5.88
N LEU A 107 23.29 -20.81 -5.27
CA LEU A 107 22.02 -21.03 -5.97
C LEU A 107 21.44 -19.73 -6.53
N ASP A 108 21.50 -18.62 -5.77
CA ASP A 108 21.14 -17.28 -6.26
C ASP A 108 22.01 -16.84 -7.44
N ALA A 109 23.31 -17.15 -7.40
CA ALA A 109 24.26 -16.82 -8.46
C ALA A 109 24.01 -17.62 -9.75
N ALA A 110 23.47 -18.84 -9.64
CA ALA A 110 23.14 -19.75 -10.74
C ALA A 110 21.94 -19.25 -11.56
N HIS A 111 20.95 -18.62 -10.90
CA HIS A 111 19.70 -18.18 -11.54
C HIS A 111 19.68 -16.68 -11.93
N GLY A 112 20.80 -15.97 -11.74
CA GLY A 112 20.91 -14.54 -11.99
C GLY A 112 20.22 -13.70 -10.91
N LYS A 113 20.65 -12.45 -10.75
CA LYS A 113 20.23 -11.51 -9.68
C LYS A 113 18.74 -11.10 -9.72
N ARG A 114 17.81 -12.05 -9.70
CA ARG A 114 16.37 -11.83 -9.44
C ARG A 114 15.94 -12.27 -8.05
N PHE A 115 16.84 -12.85 -7.27
CA PHE A 115 16.59 -13.30 -5.90
C PHE A 115 17.50 -12.56 -4.92
N LEU A 116 17.37 -11.24 -4.76
CA LEU A 116 17.99 -10.55 -3.62
C LEU A 116 17.15 -9.35 -3.19
N THR A 117 16.24 -9.58 -2.25
CA THR A 117 16.17 -8.92 -0.93
C THR A 117 15.52 -9.94 0.02
N GLY A 118 15.83 -9.91 1.32
CA GLY A 118 15.73 -11.03 2.29
C GLY A 118 14.41 -11.85 2.37
N PRO A 119 14.28 -12.81 3.31
CA PRO A 119 13.20 -13.82 3.33
C PRO A 119 11.76 -13.28 3.18
N GLN A 120 11.55 -11.99 3.48
CA GLN A 120 10.26 -11.30 3.40
C GLN A 120 9.92 -10.69 2.01
N HIS A 121 10.85 -10.65 1.05
CA HIS A 121 10.64 -10.00 -0.26
C HIS A 121 10.35 -10.95 -1.43
N TRP A 122 10.20 -12.25 -1.17
CA TRP A 122 10.22 -13.30 -2.19
C TRP A 122 8.94 -13.42 -3.04
N TYR A 123 7.84 -12.71 -2.73
CA TYR A 123 6.51 -13.11 -3.24
C TYR A 123 5.65 -12.05 -3.92
N ARG A 124 6.18 -10.93 -4.44
CA ARG A 124 5.29 -9.97 -5.15
C ARG A 124 5.22 -10.06 -6.67
N HIS A 125 6.05 -10.84 -7.38
CA HIS A 125 6.12 -10.64 -8.83
C HIS A 125 6.07 -11.79 -9.83
N PHE A 126 6.22 -13.07 -9.52
CA PHE A 126 6.26 -14.07 -10.61
C PHE A 126 5.58 -15.39 -10.27
N GLY A 127 4.31 -15.52 -10.68
CA GLY A 127 3.70 -16.82 -10.93
C GLY A 127 3.93 -17.21 -12.38
N VAL A 128 4.89 -18.11 -12.65
CA VAL A 128 4.95 -19.10 -13.75
C VAL A 128 6.05 -20.11 -13.38
N PRO A 129 5.82 -21.44 -13.49
CA PRO A 129 6.87 -22.44 -13.30
C PRO A 129 7.87 -22.37 -14.46
N VAL A 130 9.12 -21.99 -14.18
CA VAL A 130 10.18 -22.05 -15.20
C VAL A 130 10.66 -23.49 -15.26
N GLY A 131 10.54 -24.13 -16.42
CA GLY A 131 11.08 -25.45 -16.69
C GLY A 131 12.58 -25.48 -16.41
N HIS A 132 12.94 -25.96 -15.23
CA HIS A 132 14.31 -26.20 -14.82
C HIS A 132 14.90 -27.34 -15.67
N PRO A 133 16.12 -27.22 -16.21
CA PRO A 133 16.83 -28.35 -16.82
C PRO A 133 16.83 -29.54 -15.85
N ALA A 134 16.60 -30.77 -16.35
CA ALA A 134 16.46 -31.97 -15.51
C ALA A 134 17.62 -32.16 -14.50
N GLU A 135 18.84 -31.77 -14.89
CA GLU A 135 20.03 -31.81 -14.02
C GLU A 135 19.92 -30.84 -12.83
N SER A 136 19.35 -29.64 -13.04
CA SER A 136 19.12 -28.67 -11.97
C SER A 136 18.00 -29.10 -11.01
N VAL A 137 16.92 -29.73 -11.52
CA VAL A 137 15.87 -30.32 -10.66
C VAL A 137 16.46 -31.38 -9.74
N SER A 138 17.32 -32.26 -10.28
CA SER A 138 17.98 -33.32 -9.49
C SER A 138 18.84 -32.77 -8.33
N ALA A 139 19.42 -31.58 -8.51
CA ALA A 139 20.25 -30.94 -7.51
C ALA A 139 19.41 -30.32 -6.38
N TRP A 140 18.32 -29.63 -6.74
CA TRP A 140 17.39 -29.04 -5.78
C TRP A 140 16.64 -30.08 -4.96
N VAL A 141 16.29 -31.22 -5.56
CA VAL A 141 15.76 -32.38 -4.84
C VAL A 141 16.73 -32.84 -3.75
N ARG A 142 18.05 -32.91 -4.05
CA ARG A 142 19.06 -33.28 -3.05
C ARG A 142 19.14 -32.24 -1.92
N VAL A 143 19.12 -30.95 -2.25
CA VAL A 143 19.15 -29.85 -1.26
C VAL A 143 17.93 -29.91 -0.34
N ALA A 144 16.72 -30.05 -0.89
CA ALA A 144 15.50 -30.13 -0.12
C ALA A 144 15.50 -31.35 0.83
N THR A 145 15.86 -32.54 0.34
CA THR A 145 15.99 -33.74 1.18
C THR A 145 17.03 -33.57 2.28
N LYS A 146 18.12 -32.83 2.05
CA LYS A 146 19.09 -32.52 3.10
C LYS A 146 18.55 -31.57 4.16
N TYR A 147 17.74 -30.59 3.78
CA TYR A 147 17.03 -29.75 4.75
C TYR A 147 16.06 -30.58 5.61
N GLU A 148 15.34 -31.54 5.03
CA GLU A 148 14.50 -32.50 5.77
C GLU A 148 15.34 -33.31 6.79
N GLU A 149 16.47 -33.89 6.35
CA GLU A 149 17.36 -34.68 7.23
C GLU A 149 17.87 -33.88 8.44
N ARG A 150 18.13 -32.58 8.25
CA ARG A 150 18.59 -31.68 9.31
C ARG A 150 17.47 -31.02 10.10
N ARG A 151 16.20 -31.36 9.82
CA ARG A 151 15.02 -30.72 10.41
C ARG A 151 14.95 -29.21 10.17
N MET A 152 15.52 -28.75 9.06
CA MET A 152 15.40 -27.36 8.60
C MET A 152 14.11 -27.22 7.79
N TRP A 153 12.97 -27.48 8.44
CA TRP A 153 11.68 -27.70 7.79
C TRP A 153 11.21 -26.53 6.94
N GLU A 154 11.38 -25.28 7.40
CA GLU A 154 11.01 -24.09 6.61
C GLU A 154 11.80 -24.01 5.30
N ALA A 155 13.12 -24.24 5.35
CA ALA A 155 13.97 -24.23 4.15
C ALA A 155 13.64 -25.38 3.20
N ALA A 156 13.35 -26.57 3.74
CA ALA A 156 12.91 -27.74 2.97
C ALA A 156 11.58 -27.44 2.25
N ALA A 157 10.58 -26.95 2.98
CA ALA A 157 9.25 -26.63 2.47
C ALA A 157 9.30 -25.58 1.35
N MET A 158 10.08 -24.51 1.54
CA MET A 158 10.28 -23.49 0.52
C MET A 158 10.95 -24.06 -0.74
N THR A 159 11.92 -24.96 -0.57
CA THR A 159 12.61 -25.58 -1.70
C THR A 159 11.66 -26.49 -2.49
N TRP A 160 10.85 -27.31 -1.82
CA TRP A 160 9.84 -28.13 -2.48
C TRP A 160 8.75 -27.33 -3.18
N ASP A 161 8.30 -26.22 -2.60
CA ASP A 161 7.30 -25.34 -3.22
C ASP A 161 7.85 -24.73 -4.52
N SER A 162 9.13 -24.33 -4.52
CA SER A 162 9.81 -23.82 -5.72
C SER A 162 9.95 -24.87 -6.84
N LEU A 163 10.02 -26.16 -6.47
CA LEU A 163 10.03 -27.28 -7.40
C LEU A 163 8.64 -27.68 -7.89
N GLY A 164 7.57 -27.08 -7.34
CA GLY A 164 6.19 -27.46 -7.62
C GLY A 164 5.74 -28.74 -6.89
N GLU A 165 6.53 -29.23 -5.94
CA GLU A 165 6.24 -30.43 -5.14
C GLU A 165 5.36 -30.07 -3.93
N SER A 166 4.15 -29.57 -4.20
CA SER A 166 3.26 -29.00 -3.19
C SER A 166 2.89 -29.98 -2.06
N ALA A 167 2.88 -31.29 -2.33
CA ALA A 167 2.61 -32.30 -1.30
C ALA A 167 3.74 -32.39 -0.27
N ARG A 168 5.00 -32.43 -0.72
CA ARG A 168 6.17 -32.45 0.16
C ARG A 168 6.35 -31.12 0.89
N ALA A 169 6.17 -30.01 0.17
CA ALA A 169 6.19 -28.69 0.77
C ALA A 169 5.18 -28.57 1.93
N ARG A 170 3.97 -29.12 1.75
CA ARG A 170 2.95 -29.17 2.79
C ARG A 170 3.40 -29.98 4.01
N ASP A 171 3.96 -31.18 3.81
CA ASP A 171 4.42 -32.03 4.91
C ASP A 171 5.52 -31.35 5.73
N ASP A 172 6.45 -30.66 5.07
CA ASP A 172 7.51 -29.90 5.72
C ASP A 172 6.98 -28.63 6.42
N TRP A 173 5.99 -27.93 5.85
CA TRP A 173 5.31 -26.83 6.56
C TRP A 173 4.62 -27.32 7.84
N LEU A 174 4.02 -28.52 7.84
CA LEU A 174 3.46 -29.13 9.05
C LEU A 174 4.53 -29.47 10.08
N ALA A 175 5.70 -29.96 9.65
CA ALA A 175 6.82 -30.24 10.54
C ALA A 175 7.40 -28.94 11.15
N ALA A 176 7.54 -27.88 10.35
CA ALA A 176 7.94 -26.56 10.82
C ALA A 176 6.95 -26.00 11.87
N GLY A 177 5.64 -26.16 11.63
CA GLY A 177 4.59 -25.78 12.57
C GLY A 177 4.72 -26.46 13.92
N LYS A 178 4.95 -27.78 13.93
CA LYS A 178 5.13 -28.58 15.15
C LYS A 178 6.39 -28.19 15.94
N ASP A 179 7.50 -27.97 15.24
CA ASP A 179 8.74 -27.54 15.90
C ASP A 179 8.57 -26.14 16.50
N ALA A 180 7.93 -25.20 15.81
CA ALA A 180 7.64 -23.86 16.33
C ALA A 180 6.68 -23.90 17.53
N GLU A 181 5.67 -24.76 17.49
CA GLU A 181 4.73 -25.00 18.59
C GLU A 181 5.45 -25.52 19.85
N GLN A 182 6.42 -26.43 19.70
CA GLN A 182 7.22 -26.95 20.81
C GLN A 182 7.98 -25.84 21.56
N TYR A 183 8.41 -24.80 20.86
CA TYR A 183 9.09 -23.63 21.43
C TYR A 183 8.15 -22.46 21.76
N GLU A 184 6.83 -22.69 21.78
CA GLU A 184 5.80 -21.69 22.04
C GLU A 184 5.87 -20.46 21.09
N GLN A 185 6.37 -20.67 19.87
CA GLN A 185 6.44 -19.63 18.83
C GLN A 185 5.11 -19.57 18.07
N TRP A 186 4.03 -19.24 18.79
CA TRP A 186 2.65 -19.39 18.34
C TRP A 186 2.35 -18.70 17.00
N GLU A 187 2.89 -17.50 16.75
CA GLU A 187 2.64 -16.75 15.51
C GLU A 187 3.31 -17.44 14.31
N SER A 188 4.56 -17.87 14.47
CA SER A 188 5.29 -18.63 13.44
C SER A 188 4.64 -19.98 13.18
N ALA A 189 4.26 -20.70 14.25
CA ALA A 189 3.54 -21.97 14.13
C ALA A 189 2.23 -21.80 13.35
N ALA A 190 1.45 -20.76 13.66
CA ALA A 190 0.22 -20.47 12.93
C ALA A 190 0.47 -20.17 11.44
N ASP A 191 1.47 -19.36 11.13
CA ASP A 191 1.84 -19.05 9.75
C ASP A 191 2.26 -20.31 8.97
N PHE A 192 3.03 -21.21 9.59
CA PHE A 192 3.43 -22.48 8.99
C PHE A 192 2.24 -23.41 8.74
N TYR A 193 1.35 -23.59 9.73
CA TYR A 193 0.12 -24.36 9.54
C TYR A 193 -0.80 -23.76 8.46
N GLY A 194 -0.87 -22.43 8.39
CA GLY A 194 -1.60 -21.71 7.33
C GLY A 194 -1.05 -22.03 5.93
N ARG A 195 0.28 -22.04 5.76
CA ARG A 195 0.94 -22.43 4.50
C ARG A 195 0.74 -23.91 4.16
N ALA A 196 0.69 -24.78 5.15
CA ALA A 196 0.33 -26.19 4.98
C ALA A 196 -1.17 -26.42 4.65
N GLY A 197 -2.00 -25.37 4.72
CA GLY A 197 -3.45 -25.47 4.56
C GLY A 197 -4.18 -26.12 5.74
N ASP A 198 -3.51 -26.28 6.89
CA ASP A 198 -4.12 -26.78 8.12
C ASP A 198 -4.72 -25.63 8.94
N GLN A 199 -5.96 -25.27 8.59
CA GLN A 199 -6.69 -24.18 9.21
C GLN A 199 -7.02 -24.45 10.69
N ASP A 200 -7.22 -25.71 11.08
CA ASP A 200 -7.59 -26.07 12.45
C ASP A 200 -6.41 -25.85 13.39
N SER A 201 -5.22 -26.35 13.00
CA SER A 201 -3.97 -26.12 13.76
C SER A 201 -3.58 -24.64 13.75
N MET A 202 -3.74 -23.94 12.62
CA MET A 202 -3.50 -22.49 12.55
C MET A 202 -4.39 -21.73 13.55
N HIS A 203 -5.70 -21.98 13.55
CA HIS A 203 -6.61 -21.34 14.50
C HIS A 203 -6.28 -21.72 15.94
N HIS A 204 -5.93 -22.98 16.21
CA HIS A 204 -5.50 -23.42 17.54
C HIS A 204 -4.30 -22.62 18.05
N MET A 205 -3.27 -22.42 17.21
CA MET A 205 -2.10 -21.60 17.54
C MET A 205 -2.46 -20.14 17.81
N TRP A 206 -3.38 -19.55 17.02
CA TRP A 206 -3.87 -18.19 17.28
C TRP A 206 -4.63 -18.06 18.61
N ARG A 207 -5.42 -19.08 19.01
CA ARG A 207 -6.07 -19.11 20.33
C ARG A 207 -5.04 -19.19 21.47
N ALA A 208 -4.02 -20.05 21.32
CA ALA A 208 -2.94 -20.16 22.31
C ALA A 208 -2.20 -18.82 22.47
N ARG A 209 -1.89 -18.15 21.36
CA ARG A 209 -1.29 -16.81 21.36
C ARG A 209 -2.18 -15.79 22.06
N ALA A 210 -3.47 -15.80 21.76
CA ALA A 210 -4.43 -14.86 22.35
C ALA A 210 -4.50 -15.03 23.88
N GLY A 211 -4.62 -16.27 24.38
CA GLY A 211 -4.60 -16.56 25.82
C GLY A 211 -3.31 -16.08 26.52
N GLN A 212 -2.14 -16.26 25.89
CA GLN A 212 -0.88 -15.76 26.43
C GLN A 212 -0.86 -14.23 26.55
N LEU A 213 -1.43 -13.52 25.57
CA LEU A 213 -1.51 -12.07 25.56
C LEU A 213 -2.49 -11.53 26.61
N GLU A 214 -3.59 -12.22 26.85
CA GLU A 214 -4.55 -11.88 27.91
C GLU A 214 -3.91 -11.99 29.30
N VAL A 215 -3.14 -13.06 29.56
CA VAL A 215 -2.41 -13.23 30.83
C VAL A 215 -1.40 -12.10 31.05
N ARG A 216 -0.84 -11.53 29.97
CA ARG A 216 0.07 -10.37 30.02
C ARG A 216 -0.65 -9.03 30.12
N GLY A 217 -1.98 -9.00 30.01
CA GLY A 217 -2.78 -7.78 30.00
C GLY A 217 -2.75 -6.99 28.68
N ASP A 218 -2.22 -7.57 27.59
CA ASP A 218 -2.20 -6.91 26.28
C ASP A 218 -3.51 -7.19 25.51
N SER A 219 -4.59 -6.57 25.97
CA SER A 219 -5.95 -6.75 25.42
C SER A 219 -6.03 -6.43 23.92
N ALA A 220 -5.19 -5.51 23.43
CA ALA A 220 -5.15 -5.11 22.03
C ALA A 220 -4.67 -6.25 21.13
N ARG A 221 -3.50 -6.81 21.45
CA ARG A 221 -2.93 -7.91 20.67
C ARG A 221 -3.73 -9.19 20.88
N ALA A 222 -4.28 -9.41 22.08
CA ALA A 222 -5.16 -10.53 22.35
C ALA A 222 -6.41 -10.51 21.44
N GLY A 223 -7.10 -9.36 21.35
CA GLY A 223 -8.26 -9.22 20.46
C GLY A 223 -7.94 -9.49 19.00
N SER A 224 -6.79 -9.01 18.51
CA SER A 224 -6.33 -9.30 17.15
C SER A 224 -6.00 -10.78 16.93
N ALA A 225 -5.43 -11.46 17.92
CA ALA A 225 -5.11 -12.88 17.85
C ALA A 225 -6.39 -13.74 17.85
N TRP A 226 -7.38 -13.41 18.69
CA TRP A 226 -8.70 -14.04 18.66
C TRP A 226 -9.41 -13.88 17.32
N ALA A 227 -9.31 -12.71 16.69
CA ALA A 227 -9.88 -12.48 15.36
C ALA A 227 -9.23 -13.39 14.30
N LYS A 228 -7.90 -13.56 14.34
CA LYS A 228 -7.19 -14.51 13.46
C LYS A 228 -7.51 -15.97 13.75
N ALA A 229 -7.94 -16.30 14.96
CA ALA A 229 -8.44 -17.61 15.34
C ALA A 229 -9.90 -17.88 14.91
N GLY A 230 -10.58 -16.89 14.31
CA GLY A 230 -11.98 -16.96 13.95
C GLY A 230 -12.95 -16.84 15.14
N ASP A 231 -12.48 -16.39 16.31
CA ASP A 231 -13.33 -16.18 17.49
C ASP A 231 -13.72 -14.70 17.62
N GLU A 232 -14.76 -14.33 16.88
CA GLU A 232 -15.25 -12.94 16.83
C GLU A 232 -15.76 -12.43 18.19
N ALA A 233 -16.27 -13.33 19.04
CA ALA A 233 -16.80 -12.97 20.35
C ALA A 233 -15.67 -12.53 21.29
N HIS A 234 -14.61 -13.33 21.40
CA HIS A 234 -13.43 -12.97 22.20
C HIS A 234 -12.68 -11.78 21.61
N ALA A 235 -12.59 -11.70 20.28
CA ALA A 235 -12.00 -10.55 19.60
C ALA A 235 -12.72 -9.24 19.96
N SER A 236 -14.06 -9.24 19.88
CA SER A 236 -14.89 -8.08 20.21
C SER A 236 -14.71 -7.64 21.67
N LEU A 237 -14.62 -8.58 22.61
CA LEU A 237 -14.36 -8.28 24.02
C LEU A 237 -12.97 -7.66 24.23
N GLY A 238 -11.95 -8.18 23.56
CA GLY A 238 -10.60 -7.62 23.60
C GLY A 238 -10.55 -6.18 23.07
N TYR A 239 -11.20 -5.92 21.94
CA TYR A 239 -11.30 -4.57 21.37
C TYR A 239 -12.08 -3.61 22.27
N LEU A 240 -13.18 -4.05 22.89
CA LEU A 240 -13.95 -3.23 23.83
C LEU A 240 -13.11 -2.83 25.05
N ARG A 241 -12.33 -3.76 25.62
CA ARG A 241 -11.42 -3.46 26.74
C ARG A 241 -10.37 -2.43 26.36
N LEU A 242 -9.73 -2.60 25.20
CA LEU A 242 -8.75 -1.63 24.70
C LEU A 242 -9.38 -0.25 24.49
N ALA A 243 -10.59 -0.20 23.93
CA ALA A 243 -11.29 1.05 23.74
C ALA A 243 -11.58 1.74 25.09
N ALA A 244 -11.94 0.98 26.12
CA ALA A 244 -12.12 1.51 27.47
C ALA A 244 -10.81 2.05 28.06
N ASP A 245 -9.68 1.36 27.87
CA ASP A 245 -8.36 1.82 28.33
C ASP A 245 -7.93 3.12 27.64
N LEU A 246 -8.18 3.22 26.33
CA LEU A 246 -7.88 4.45 25.55
C LEU A 246 -8.72 5.63 26.04
N VAL A 247 -10.02 5.41 26.31
CA VAL A 247 -10.89 6.44 26.88
C VAL A 247 -10.40 6.87 28.27
N ALA A 248 -10.02 5.92 29.13
CA ALA A 248 -9.49 6.21 30.45
C ALA A 248 -8.17 7.02 30.38
N ALA A 249 -7.38 6.80 29.34
CA ALA A 249 -6.18 7.59 29.02
C ALA A 249 -6.47 8.94 28.34
N GLY A 250 -7.74 9.32 28.14
CA GLY A 250 -8.15 10.56 27.47
C GLY A 250 -8.01 10.53 25.94
N ARG A 251 -7.79 9.36 25.34
CA ARG A 251 -7.61 9.13 23.90
C ARG A 251 -8.88 8.59 23.26
N SER A 252 -10.00 9.27 23.49
CA SER A 252 -11.32 8.82 23.03
C SER A 252 -11.45 8.73 21.51
N GLU A 253 -10.72 9.54 20.74
CA GLU A 253 -10.70 9.47 19.28
C GLU A 253 -10.06 8.17 18.77
N ASP A 254 -8.97 7.73 19.42
CA ASP A 254 -8.29 6.47 19.09
C ASP A 254 -9.14 5.24 19.45
N ALA A 255 -10.05 5.38 20.43
CA ALA A 255 -10.94 4.31 20.86
C ALA A 255 -12.02 3.97 19.82
N VAL A 256 -12.35 4.91 18.92
CA VAL A 256 -13.46 4.81 17.96
C VAL A 256 -13.30 3.60 17.04
N GLU A 257 -12.10 3.37 16.51
CA GLU A 257 -11.84 2.23 15.63
C GLU A 257 -12.15 0.90 16.32
N TYR A 258 -11.82 0.80 17.61
CA TYR A 258 -12.04 -0.41 18.39
C TYR A 258 -13.50 -0.60 18.79
N TRP A 259 -14.26 0.48 19.00
CA TRP A 259 -15.72 0.36 19.13
C TRP A 259 -16.37 -0.15 17.85
N TYR A 260 -15.93 0.27 16.67
CA TYR A 260 -16.41 -0.28 15.40
C TYR A 260 -16.10 -1.78 15.29
N LYS A 261 -14.89 -2.20 15.65
CA LYS A 261 -14.51 -3.63 15.67
C LYS A 261 -15.29 -4.44 16.70
N ALA A 262 -15.75 -3.80 17.78
CA ALA A 262 -16.56 -4.42 18.82
C ALA A 262 -18.08 -4.18 18.66
N ALA A 263 -18.56 -3.65 17.51
CA ALA A 263 -19.95 -3.21 17.34
C ALA A 263 -21.00 -4.34 17.48
N GLY A 264 -20.59 -5.60 17.55
CA GLY A 264 -21.46 -6.71 17.96
C GLY A 264 -21.92 -6.63 19.42
N LEU A 265 -21.17 -5.93 20.28
CA LEU A 265 -21.43 -5.80 21.71
C LEU A 265 -22.31 -4.57 22.02
N PRO A 266 -23.30 -4.69 22.93
CA PRO A 266 -24.16 -3.57 23.33
C PRO A 266 -23.38 -2.34 23.83
N GLU A 267 -22.33 -2.55 24.62
CA GLU A 267 -21.51 -1.49 25.22
C GLU A 267 -20.76 -0.68 24.15
N ALA A 268 -20.26 -1.34 23.11
CA ALA A 268 -19.62 -0.69 21.97
C ALA A 268 -20.62 0.13 21.16
N ARG A 269 -21.83 -0.40 20.95
CA ARG A 269 -22.92 0.35 20.27
C ARG A 269 -23.34 1.58 21.05
N GLU A 270 -23.41 1.50 22.36
CA GLU A 270 -23.72 2.65 23.22
C GLU A 270 -22.63 3.72 23.13
N ALA A 271 -21.35 3.31 23.15
CA ALA A 271 -20.23 4.21 22.97
C ALA A 271 -20.24 4.88 21.59
N LEU A 272 -20.51 4.13 20.51
CA LEU A 272 -20.69 4.66 19.17
C LEU A 272 -21.88 5.63 19.08
N GLY A 273 -22.97 5.37 19.81
CA GLY A 273 -24.09 6.30 19.91
C GLY A 273 -23.72 7.64 20.56
N ARG A 274 -22.85 7.62 21.59
CA ARG A 274 -22.29 8.85 22.19
C ARG A 274 -21.32 9.54 21.24
N TRP A 275 -20.46 8.79 20.56
CA TRP A 275 -19.53 9.31 19.56
C TRP A 275 -20.28 9.99 18.41
N ALA A 276 -21.37 9.40 17.93
CA ALA A 276 -22.21 9.99 16.90
C ALA A 276 -22.74 11.39 17.29
N ALA A 277 -23.20 11.54 18.54
CA ALA A 277 -23.67 12.83 19.04
C ALA A 277 -22.52 13.85 19.16
N HIS A 278 -21.31 13.41 19.53
CA HIS A 278 -20.12 14.25 19.55
C HIS A 278 -19.74 14.73 18.14
N SER A 279 -19.71 13.81 17.16
CA SER A 279 -19.41 14.14 15.76
C SER A 279 -20.47 15.05 15.12
N GLU A 280 -21.76 14.87 15.44
CA GLU A 280 -22.83 15.78 15.03
C GLU A 280 -22.56 17.22 15.52
N LEU A 281 -22.14 17.39 16.79
CA LEU A 281 -21.79 18.69 17.36
C LEU A 281 -20.52 19.30 16.74
N ALA A 282 -19.55 18.47 16.38
CA ALA A 282 -18.34 18.89 15.65
C ALA A 282 -18.63 19.28 14.19
N GLY A 283 -19.81 18.92 13.66
CA GLY A 283 -20.19 19.14 12.26
C GLY A 283 -19.68 18.06 11.30
N ASP A 284 -19.14 16.96 11.84
CA ASP A 284 -18.77 15.77 11.05
C ASP A 284 -19.97 14.83 10.95
N TYR A 285 -20.89 15.18 10.05
CA TYR A 285 -22.12 14.44 9.85
C TYR A 285 -21.92 13.07 9.18
N GLU A 286 -20.81 12.86 8.46
CA GLU A 286 -20.50 11.57 7.86
C GLU A 286 -20.07 10.56 8.91
N GLU A 287 -19.16 10.95 9.80
CA GLU A 287 -18.77 10.09 10.92
C GLU A 287 -19.92 9.87 11.89
N ALA A 288 -20.75 10.88 12.15
CA ALA A 288 -21.95 10.72 12.97
C ALA A 288 -22.94 9.70 12.36
N ALA A 289 -23.16 9.72 11.05
CA ALA A 289 -24.02 8.77 10.37
C ALA A 289 -23.44 7.35 10.39
N ARG A 290 -22.13 7.22 10.17
CA ARG A 290 -21.41 5.94 10.24
C ARG A 290 -21.53 5.32 11.64
N ALA A 291 -21.34 6.12 12.67
CA ALA A 291 -21.42 5.68 14.06
C ALA A 291 -22.85 5.28 14.46
N LEU A 292 -23.88 6.01 14.00
CA LEU A 292 -25.28 5.62 14.21
C LEU A 292 -25.61 4.27 13.55
N ASN A 293 -25.15 4.04 12.32
CA ASN A 293 -25.35 2.76 11.64
C ASN A 293 -24.70 1.61 12.42
N ALA A 294 -23.43 1.77 12.82
CA ALA A 294 -22.73 0.75 13.59
C ALA A 294 -23.33 0.53 15.00
N ALA A 295 -23.96 1.55 15.58
CA ALA A 295 -24.74 1.44 16.81
C ALA A 295 -26.10 0.72 16.62
N GLY A 296 -26.48 0.36 15.39
CA GLY A 296 -27.79 -0.22 15.07
C GLY A 296 -28.94 0.79 15.11
N ARG A 297 -28.63 2.09 14.96
CA ARG A 297 -29.59 3.21 15.03
C ARG A 297 -29.81 3.84 13.65
N GLU A 298 -29.94 3.01 12.63
CA GLU A 298 -30.10 3.43 11.23
C GLU A 298 -31.32 4.35 11.01
N SER A 299 -32.38 4.17 11.80
CA SER A 299 -33.59 5.00 11.76
C SER A 299 -33.35 6.46 12.16
N ASP A 300 -32.26 6.76 12.89
CA ASP A 300 -31.91 8.11 13.31
C ASP A 300 -31.11 8.88 12.24
N VAL A 301 -30.52 8.17 11.27
CA VAL A 301 -29.63 8.74 10.24
C VAL A 301 -30.36 9.74 9.33
N PRO A 302 -31.61 9.51 8.87
CA PRO A 302 -32.34 10.52 8.09
C PRO A 302 -32.58 11.82 8.86
N ARG A 303 -32.79 11.74 10.18
CA ARG A 303 -32.96 12.93 11.03
C ARG A 303 -31.66 13.71 11.15
N LEU A 304 -30.53 13.01 11.31
CA LEU A 304 -29.20 13.61 11.31
C LEU A 304 -28.91 14.36 10.00
N TRP A 305 -29.13 13.71 8.85
CA TRP A 305 -28.91 14.32 7.54
C TRP A 305 -29.81 15.53 7.27
N ARG A 306 -31.06 15.51 7.74
CA ARG A 306 -31.95 16.67 7.66
C ARG A 306 -31.37 17.87 8.42
N ARG A 307 -30.93 17.65 9.66
CA ARG A 307 -30.28 18.71 10.47
C ARG A 307 -28.99 19.21 9.84
N ALA A 308 -28.18 18.30 9.29
CA ALA A 308 -26.96 18.65 8.57
C ALA A 308 -27.27 19.56 7.38
N ALA A 309 -28.31 19.23 6.60
CA ALA A 309 -28.75 20.03 5.48
C ALA A 309 -29.18 21.44 5.95
N GLU A 310 -30.07 21.52 6.94
CA GLU A 310 -30.54 22.80 7.50
C GLU A 310 -29.38 23.67 8.04
N ALA A 311 -28.40 23.08 8.73
CA ALA A 311 -27.22 23.78 9.23
C ALA A 311 -26.32 24.29 8.10
N LEU A 312 -26.15 23.52 7.03
CA LEU A 312 -25.38 23.91 5.85
C LEU A 312 -26.09 25.02 5.07
N GLU A 313 -27.42 24.99 4.96
CA GLU A 313 -28.22 26.07 4.36
C GLU A 313 -28.06 27.38 5.13
N GLN A 314 -28.09 27.35 6.47
CA GLN A 314 -27.88 28.53 7.31
C GLN A 314 -26.49 29.16 7.10
N ARG A 315 -25.48 28.35 6.77
CA ARG A 315 -24.11 28.79 6.44
C ARG A 315 -23.93 29.13 4.94
N ALA A 316 -25.00 29.07 4.15
CA ALA A 316 -24.98 29.21 2.69
C ALA A 316 -24.06 28.19 1.97
N ALA A 317 -23.80 27.05 2.60
CA ALA A 317 -23.03 25.93 2.04
C ALA A 317 -23.94 25.00 1.22
N TRP A 318 -24.55 25.56 0.18
CA TRP A 318 -25.68 24.97 -0.55
C TRP A 318 -25.38 23.64 -1.25
N VAL A 319 -24.16 23.44 -1.75
CA VAL A 319 -23.77 22.15 -2.37
C VAL A 319 -23.76 21.04 -1.33
N GLY A 320 -23.24 21.30 -0.13
CA GLY A 320 -23.25 20.33 0.97
C GLY A 320 -24.68 20.02 1.44
N ALA A 321 -25.54 21.05 1.53
CA ALA A 321 -26.95 20.86 1.86
C ALA A 321 -27.67 19.98 0.83
N ALA A 322 -27.42 20.19 -0.46
CA ALA A 322 -28.00 19.38 -1.53
C ALA A 322 -27.62 17.89 -1.40
N THR A 323 -26.35 17.60 -1.10
CA THR A 323 -25.87 16.24 -0.84
C THR A 323 -26.59 15.60 0.34
N CYS A 324 -26.80 16.35 1.43
CA CYS A 324 -27.52 15.85 2.61
C CYS A 324 -29.00 15.56 2.30
N TRP A 325 -29.68 16.43 1.54
CA TRP A 325 -31.05 16.21 1.08
C TRP A 325 -31.18 14.98 0.17
N MET A 326 -30.19 14.74 -0.70
CA MET A 326 -30.13 13.52 -1.51
C MET A 326 -29.98 12.26 -0.65
N LYS A 327 -29.13 12.28 0.39
CA LYS A 327 -28.93 11.14 1.31
C LYS A 327 -30.23 10.71 2.02
N ILE A 328 -31.21 11.61 2.16
CA ILE A 328 -32.53 11.29 2.74
C ILE A 328 -33.65 11.13 1.70
N GLY A 329 -33.32 11.19 0.41
CA GLY A 329 -34.27 11.02 -0.68
C GLY A 329 -35.16 12.25 -0.99
N ASP A 330 -34.91 13.41 -0.37
CA ASP A 330 -35.65 14.64 -0.69
C ASP A 330 -35.07 15.33 -1.93
N ARG A 331 -35.42 14.80 -3.10
CA ARG A 331 -34.96 15.33 -4.40
C ARG A 331 -35.37 16.78 -4.63
N ARG A 332 -36.50 17.21 -4.07
CA ARG A 332 -36.99 18.59 -4.25
C ARG A 332 -36.12 19.57 -3.49
N ALA A 333 -35.85 19.29 -2.22
CA ALA A 333 -34.96 20.10 -1.40
C ALA A 333 -33.53 20.13 -1.98
N ALA A 334 -33.03 19.00 -2.49
CA ALA A 334 -31.74 18.93 -3.16
C ALA A 334 -31.65 19.84 -4.40
N ILE A 335 -32.66 19.80 -5.29
CA ILE A 335 -32.70 20.67 -6.48
C ILE A 335 -32.70 22.15 -6.08
N ILE A 336 -33.51 22.52 -5.08
CA ILE A 336 -33.57 23.90 -4.57
C ILE A 336 -32.19 24.35 -4.06
N ALA A 337 -31.51 23.51 -3.27
CA ALA A 337 -30.18 23.82 -2.76
C ALA A 337 -29.15 23.99 -3.89
N VAL A 338 -29.16 23.14 -4.92
CA VAL A 338 -28.28 23.31 -6.10
C VAL A 338 -28.56 24.61 -6.85
N GLU A 339 -29.84 24.97 -7.04
CA GLU A 339 -30.20 26.24 -7.67
C GLU A 339 -29.69 27.43 -6.87
N LEU A 340 -29.79 27.38 -5.53
CA LEU A 340 -29.28 28.41 -4.63
C LEU A 340 -27.75 28.50 -4.65
N ALA A 341 -27.04 27.37 -4.75
CA ALA A 341 -25.58 27.33 -4.95
C ALA A 341 -25.20 28.12 -6.21
N GLY A 342 -25.84 27.82 -7.34
CA GLY A 342 -25.58 28.52 -8.60
C GLY A 342 -25.98 30.01 -8.55
N VAL A 343 -26.96 30.41 -7.74
CA VAL A 343 -27.27 31.83 -7.52
C VAL A 343 -26.18 32.51 -6.68
N ALA A 344 -25.74 31.89 -5.58
CA ALA A 344 -24.69 32.41 -4.70
C ALA A 344 -23.37 32.60 -5.44
N GLU A 345 -22.98 31.62 -6.26
CA GLU A 345 -21.77 31.71 -7.08
C GLU A 345 -21.88 32.79 -8.16
N ARG A 346 -23.01 32.92 -8.88
CA ARG A 346 -23.19 34.03 -9.84
C ARG A 346 -23.15 35.42 -9.18
N LEU A 347 -23.47 35.50 -7.89
CA LEU A 347 -23.34 36.73 -7.10
C LEU A 347 -21.88 36.96 -6.66
N ALA A 348 -21.14 35.89 -6.36
CA ALA A 348 -19.70 35.93 -6.08
C ALA A 348 -18.84 36.17 -7.34
N GLU A 349 -19.25 35.67 -8.49
CA GLU A 349 -18.57 35.81 -9.79
C GLU A 349 -18.71 37.25 -10.32
N LYS A 350 -19.83 37.90 -10.02
CA LYS A 350 -19.98 39.36 -10.16
C LYS A 350 -19.04 40.16 -9.26
N SER A 351 -18.38 39.54 -8.27
CA SER A 351 -17.40 40.15 -7.39
C SER A 351 -15.97 39.62 -7.52
N LYS A 352 -15.70 38.50 -8.22
CA LYS A 352 -14.38 38.02 -8.74
C LYS A 352 -14.56 36.71 -9.54
N GLY A 353 -13.96 36.62 -10.74
CA GLY A 353 -14.29 35.65 -11.80
C GLY A 353 -13.77 34.21 -11.69
N ASP A 354 -14.55 33.35 -12.36
CA ASP A 354 -14.30 32.09 -13.08
C ASP A 354 -13.75 30.83 -12.39
N LEU A 355 -14.64 29.84 -12.20
CA LEU A 355 -14.49 28.40 -12.50
C LEU A 355 -15.78 27.68 -12.05
N LEU A 356 -16.54 26.93 -12.89
CA LEU A 356 -17.36 25.77 -12.43
C LEU A 356 -18.24 24.99 -13.43
N TRP A 357 -18.17 25.18 -14.76
CA TRP A 357 -18.98 24.37 -15.69
C TRP A 357 -18.81 22.83 -15.56
N TYR A 358 -17.72 22.37 -14.94
CA TYR A 358 -17.41 20.96 -14.80
C TYR A 358 -18.14 20.21 -13.66
N ARG A 359 -18.46 20.83 -12.50
CA ARG A 359 -19.13 20.09 -11.40
C ARG A 359 -20.65 20.02 -11.52
N ALA A 360 -21.27 21.01 -12.16
CA ALA A 360 -22.69 20.96 -12.45
C ALA A 360 -23.01 19.88 -13.48
N ALA A 361 -22.15 19.67 -14.48
CA ALA A 361 -22.32 18.64 -15.50
C ALA A 361 -22.27 17.22 -14.91
N ASP A 362 -21.30 16.93 -14.03
CA ASP A 362 -21.22 15.63 -13.34
C ASP A 362 -22.48 15.34 -12.49
N PHE A 363 -23.10 16.38 -11.93
CA PHE A 363 -24.34 16.26 -11.15
C PHE A 363 -25.58 15.97 -12.04
N TRP A 364 -25.61 16.48 -13.28
CA TRP A 364 -26.69 16.24 -14.24
C TRP A 364 -26.61 14.85 -14.89
N ASP A 365 -25.41 14.30 -15.08
CA ASP A 365 -25.24 12.91 -15.54
C ASP A 365 -25.70 11.89 -14.49
N ILE A 366 -25.52 12.18 -13.19
CA ILE A 366 -26.01 11.32 -12.09
C ILE A 366 -27.53 11.43 -11.90
N ALA A 367 -28.12 12.58 -12.22
CA ALA A 367 -29.57 12.81 -12.14
C ALA A 367 -30.34 12.32 -13.39
N GLY A 368 -29.64 11.76 -14.39
CA GLY A 368 -30.17 11.35 -15.68
C GLY A 368 -31.06 10.10 -15.63
N ASP A 369 -32.33 10.28 -15.27
CA ASP A 369 -33.48 9.81 -16.07
C ASP A 369 -34.79 10.24 -15.38
N HIS A 370 -35.69 10.85 -16.15
CA HIS A 370 -37.06 11.31 -15.78
C HIS A 370 -37.22 12.75 -15.29
N VAL A 371 -37.17 13.72 -16.21
CA VAL A 371 -37.97 14.96 -16.08
C VAL A 371 -38.78 15.14 -17.36
N ARG A 372 -40.12 15.12 -17.25
CA ARG A 372 -41.03 15.22 -18.40
C ARG A 372 -41.17 16.67 -18.86
N ALA A 373 -41.40 16.88 -20.15
CA ALA A 373 -41.57 18.20 -20.78
C ALA A 373 -42.64 19.14 -20.15
N SER A 374 -43.56 18.61 -19.34
CA SER A 374 -44.51 19.39 -18.55
C SER A 374 -43.85 20.14 -17.37
N GLU A 375 -42.82 19.56 -16.76
CA GLU A 375 -42.12 20.12 -15.59
C GLU A 375 -41.16 21.26 -16.01
N LEU A 376 -40.59 21.17 -17.22
CA LEU A 376 -39.83 22.24 -17.88
C LEU A 376 -40.62 23.55 -18.05
N ARG A 377 -41.94 23.48 -18.21
CA ARG A 377 -42.80 24.68 -18.32
C ARG A 377 -43.03 25.35 -16.97
N GLN A 378 -43.10 24.57 -15.90
CA GLN A 378 -43.26 25.06 -14.54
C GLN A 378 -41.95 25.70 -14.03
N VAL A 379 -40.81 25.06 -14.34
CA VAL A 379 -39.45 25.61 -14.15
C VAL A 379 -39.26 26.92 -14.93
N ARG A 380 -39.71 27.01 -16.20
CA ARG A 380 -39.71 28.28 -16.97
C ARG A 380 -40.61 29.37 -16.38
N ARG A 381 -41.60 29.02 -15.56
CA ARG A 381 -42.46 29.99 -14.84
C ARG A 381 -41.78 30.48 -13.57
N MET A 382 -41.14 29.57 -12.83
CA MET A 382 -40.34 29.91 -11.65
C MET A 382 -39.10 30.74 -12.00
N LEU A 383 -38.39 30.42 -13.09
CA LEU A 383 -37.26 31.22 -13.57
C LEU A 383 -37.66 32.66 -13.93
N ARG A 384 -38.89 32.89 -14.41
CA ARG A 384 -39.42 34.24 -14.65
C ARG A 384 -39.72 34.99 -13.35
N LEU A 385 -40.19 34.29 -12.32
CA LEU A 385 -40.38 34.85 -10.98
C LEU A 385 -39.05 35.19 -10.30
N VAL A 386 -38.04 34.31 -10.40
CA VAL A 386 -36.69 34.55 -9.90
C VAL A 386 -36.03 35.71 -10.65
N ARG A 387 -36.25 35.84 -11.98
CA ARG A 387 -35.78 36.98 -12.78
C ARG A 387 -36.41 38.31 -12.33
N ARG A 388 -37.72 38.34 -12.08
CA ARG A 388 -38.39 39.53 -11.53
C ARG A 388 -37.91 39.88 -10.12
N ARG A 389 -37.64 38.87 -9.28
CA ARG A 389 -37.14 39.09 -7.93
C ARG A 389 -35.70 39.58 -7.92
N LYS A 390 -34.88 39.13 -8.88
CA LYS A 390 -33.54 39.65 -9.16
C LYS A 390 -33.56 41.09 -9.68
N GLU A 391 -34.54 41.47 -10.51
CA GLU A 391 -34.75 42.85 -10.99
C GLU A 391 -35.21 43.79 -9.86
N ASN A 392 -36.00 43.28 -8.91
CA ASN A 392 -36.37 44.04 -7.70
C ASN A 392 -35.20 44.17 -6.72
N LEU A 393 -34.46 43.09 -6.44
CA LEU A 393 -33.25 43.15 -5.61
C LEU A 393 -32.16 44.07 -6.19
N ALA A 394 -32.00 44.10 -7.52
CA ALA A 394 -31.07 45.03 -8.17
C ALA A 394 -31.49 46.50 -8.03
N ARG A 395 -32.80 46.77 -7.91
CA ARG A 395 -33.33 48.10 -7.61
C ARG A 395 -33.07 48.47 -6.15
N ASP A 396 -33.35 47.56 -5.23
CA ASP A 396 -33.15 47.74 -3.79
C ASP A 396 -31.67 47.97 -3.44
N PHE A 397 -30.73 47.28 -4.10
CA PHE A 397 -29.29 47.53 -3.96
C PHE A 397 -28.83 48.86 -4.60
N GLY A 398 -29.48 49.31 -5.68
CA GLY A 398 -29.23 50.63 -6.27
C GLY A 398 -29.67 51.77 -5.35
N GLU A 399 -30.80 51.60 -4.66
CA GLU A 399 -31.29 52.53 -3.64
C GLU A 399 -30.38 52.54 -2.41
N LEU A 400 -29.82 51.40 -2.00
CA LEU A 400 -28.85 51.31 -0.91
C LEU A 400 -27.51 52.01 -1.23
N ALA A 401 -27.06 51.94 -2.50
CA ALA A 401 -25.87 52.64 -2.96
C ALA A 401 -26.07 54.17 -2.99
N ALA A 402 -27.24 54.63 -3.43
CA ALA A 402 -27.63 56.04 -3.39
C ALA A 402 -27.76 56.56 -1.95
N PHE A 403 -28.32 55.75 -1.05
CA PHE A 403 -28.41 56.05 0.38
C PHE A 403 -27.03 56.18 1.04
N ASN A 404 -26.09 55.28 0.72
CA ASN A 404 -24.72 55.36 1.24
C ASN A 404 -23.93 56.56 0.67
N GLN A 405 -24.19 56.96 -0.58
CA GLN A 405 -23.65 58.21 -1.15
C GLN A 405 -24.20 59.45 -0.43
N ALA A 406 -25.49 59.46 -0.09
CA ALA A 406 -26.13 60.55 0.64
C ALA A 406 -25.59 60.68 2.09
N ILE A 407 -25.31 59.56 2.75
CA ILE A 407 -24.65 59.55 4.08
C ILE A 407 -23.19 60.02 3.98
N GLY A 408 -22.47 59.68 2.91
CA GLY A 408 -21.12 60.17 2.66
C GLY A 408 -21.03 61.70 2.51
N ALA A 409 -22.07 62.33 1.97
CA ALA A 409 -22.18 63.78 1.83
C ALA A 409 -22.52 64.52 3.14
N LEU A 410 -23.01 63.81 4.16
CA LEU A 410 -23.37 64.35 5.48
C LEU A 410 -22.20 64.38 6.48
N ARG A 411 -20.94 64.16 6.04
CA ARG A 411 -19.76 64.27 6.92
C ARG A 411 -19.62 65.70 7.44
N ILE A 412 -19.97 65.89 8.71
CA ILE A 412 -19.74 67.10 9.51
C ILE A 412 -18.24 67.44 9.45
N PRO A 413 -17.85 68.68 9.10
CA PRO A 413 -16.45 69.07 9.05
C PRO A 413 -15.85 69.02 10.46
N MET A 414 -14.84 68.17 10.63
CA MET A 414 -13.96 68.20 11.81
C MET A 414 -12.86 69.22 11.52
N ASP A 415 -12.74 70.22 12.40
CA ASP A 415 -11.73 71.27 12.27
C ASP A 415 -10.30 70.69 12.22
N PRO A 416 -9.41 71.27 11.39
CA PRO A 416 -8.10 70.71 11.13
C PRO A 416 -7.18 70.81 12.36
N VAL A 417 -6.60 69.68 12.73
CA VAL A 417 -5.54 69.56 13.74
C VAL A 417 -4.31 70.34 13.26
N PRO A 418 -3.72 71.24 14.09
CA PRO A 418 -2.61 72.06 13.67
C PRO A 418 -1.32 71.24 13.42
N PRO A 419 -0.47 71.71 12.49
CA PRO A 419 0.63 70.92 11.95
C PRO A 419 1.80 70.78 12.93
N ARG A 420 2.39 69.58 12.96
CA ARG A 420 3.65 69.28 13.64
C ARG A 420 4.81 70.02 12.97
N GLU A 421 5.49 70.86 13.74
CA GLU A 421 6.78 71.44 13.37
C GLU A 421 7.85 70.34 13.22
N ARG A 422 8.71 70.46 12.20
CA ARG A 422 9.93 69.68 12.06
C ARG A 422 11.15 70.60 12.11
N SER A 423 12.16 70.08 12.82
CA SER A 423 13.60 70.40 12.89
C SER A 423 14.06 71.68 13.59
N GLY A 424 14.64 71.48 14.78
CA GLY A 424 16.01 71.86 15.11
C GLY A 424 16.75 70.62 15.59
#